data_AF-A0A6B3GZ57-F1
#
_entry.id   AF-A0A6B3GZ57-F1
#
_cell.length_a   1.000
_cell.length_b   1.000
_cell.length_c   1.000
_cell.angle_alpha   90.00
_cell.angle_beta   90.00
_cell.angle_gamma   90.00
#
_symmetry.space_group_name_H-M   'P 1'
#
loop_
_entity.id
_entity.type
_entity.pdbx_description
1 polymer ?
#
loop_
_entity_poly.entity_id
_entity_poly.type
_entity_poly.pdbx_seq_one_letter_code
_entity_poly.pdbx_strand_id
1 'polypeptide(L)'
;VVNLFFEDSTRTRISFEAAAKRLSADVINFSAKGSSVSKGESLKDTALTLEAMGADAVVIRHGASGAPYRLATSGWIDGAVVNAGDGTHEHPTQALLDA
;
A
#
# COMPACT_ATOMS: atom_id res chain seq x y z
N VAL A 1 5.62 -2.94 8.47
CA VAL A 1 5.24 -2.21 7.22
C VAL A 1 4.66 -3.18 6.21
N VAL A 2 3.50 -2.86 5.64
CA VAL A 2 2.84 -3.68 4.61
C VAL A 2 2.92 -2.99 3.26
N ASN A 3 3.43 -3.70 2.25
CA ASN A 3 3.35 -3.28 0.85
C ASN A 3 2.08 -3.86 0.22
N LEU A 4 1.08 -3.03 -0.01
CA LEU A 4 -0.23 -3.37 -0.56
C LEU A 4 -0.33 -2.91 -2.03
N PHE A 5 0.07 -3.77 -2.96
CA PHE A 5 0.09 -3.46 -4.38
C PHE A 5 -1.04 -4.21 -5.11
N PHE A 6 -2.06 -3.48 -5.53
CA PHE A 6 -3.16 -3.99 -6.34
C PHE A 6 -2.84 -3.98 -7.84
N GLU A 7 -1.82 -3.24 -8.23
CA GLU A 7 -1.30 -3.18 -9.60
C GLU A 7 0.18 -3.58 -9.61
N ASP A 8 0.60 -4.22 -10.70
CA ASP A 8 1.98 -4.67 -10.86
C ASP A 8 2.93 -3.46 -10.87
N SER A 9 3.91 -3.44 -9.96
CA SER A 9 4.98 -2.44 -9.95
C SER A 9 6.25 -2.96 -9.30
N THR A 10 7.20 -3.36 -10.14
CA THR A 10 8.46 -3.98 -9.69
C THR A 10 9.39 -2.97 -9.00
N ARG A 11 9.63 -1.82 -9.63
CA ARG A 11 10.60 -0.82 -9.13
C ARG A 11 10.14 -0.20 -7.82
N THR A 12 8.90 0.29 -7.79
CA THR A 12 8.35 0.96 -6.61
C THR A 12 8.29 0.00 -5.43
N ARG A 13 7.76 -1.22 -5.61
CA ARG A 13 7.68 -2.23 -4.54
C ARG A 13 9.05 -2.60 -3.96
N ILE A 14 10.03 -2.92 -4.83
CA ILE A 14 11.38 -3.28 -4.37
C ILE A 14 12.04 -2.12 -3.63
N SER A 15 11.85 -0.88 -4.09
CA SER A 15 12.42 0.29 -3.43
C SER A 15 11.87 0.51 -2.02
N PHE A 16 10.55 0.36 -1.82
CA PHE A 16 9.93 0.47 -0.50
C PHE A 16 10.31 -0.70 0.42
N GLU A 17 10.35 -1.92 -0.11
CA GLU A 17 10.83 -3.09 0.65
C GLU A 17 12.29 -2.89 1.11
N ALA A 18 13.17 -2.42 0.23
CA ALA A 18 14.56 -2.14 0.58
C ALA A 18 14.67 -1.00 1.61
N ALA A 19 13.86 0.06 1.48
CA ALA A 19 13.85 1.17 2.43
C ALA A 19 13.37 0.72 3.82
N ALA A 20 12.26 -0.03 3.90
CA ALA A 20 11.73 -0.54 5.16
C ALA A 20 12.73 -1.50 5.85
N LYS A 21 13.34 -2.43 5.10
CA LYS A 21 14.40 -3.31 5.63
C LYS A 21 15.63 -2.56 6.13
N ARG A 22 16.04 -1.49 5.43
CA ARG A 22 17.15 -0.63 5.88
C ARG A 22 16.85 0.11 7.17
N LEU A 23 15.58 0.39 7.43
CA LEU A 23 15.08 0.96 8.67
C LEU A 23 14.76 -0.13 9.73
N SER A 24 15.18 -1.38 9.48
CA SER A 24 14.96 -2.53 10.36
C SER A 24 13.48 -2.85 10.61
N ALA A 25 12.58 -2.42 9.73
CA ALA A 25 11.17 -2.74 9.83
C ALA A 25 10.89 -4.14 9.25
N ASP A 26 9.96 -4.86 9.88
CA ASP A 26 9.39 -6.07 9.31
C ASP A 26 8.51 -5.71 8.10
N VAL A 27 8.73 -6.43 7.00
CA VAL A 27 8.05 -6.17 5.72
C VAL A 27 7.16 -7.34 5.34
N ILE A 28 5.88 -7.04 5.15
CA ILE A 28 4.89 -7.97 4.60
C ILE A 28 4.53 -7.48 3.20
N ASN A 29 4.71 -8.35 2.20
CA ASN A 29 4.31 -8.05 0.82
C ASN A 29 2.95 -8.70 0.54
N PHE A 30 1.93 -7.88 0.33
CA PHE A 30 0.61 -8.33 -0.11
C PHE A 30 0.48 -8.14 -1.62
N SER A 31 0.17 -9.22 -2.33
CA SER A 31 -0.09 -9.22 -3.77
C SER A 31 -1.56 -9.52 -4.02
N ALA A 32 -2.26 -8.65 -4.74
CA ALA A 32 -3.66 -8.88 -5.12
C ALA A 32 -3.83 -10.14 -5.99
N LYS A 33 -2.85 -10.44 -6.86
CA LYS A 33 -2.81 -11.70 -7.64
C LYS A 33 -2.71 -12.90 -6.69
N GLY A 34 -3.78 -13.69 -6.60
CA GLY A 34 -3.89 -14.90 -5.78
C GLY A 34 -4.43 -14.71 -4.36
N SER A 35 -4.72 -13.47 -3.94
CA SER A 35 -5.27 -13.16 -2.60
C SER A 35 -6.81 -13.10 -2.61
N SER A 36 -7.43 -12.97 -1.43
CA SER A 36 -8.88 -12.79 -1.27
C SER A 36 -9.45 -11.56 -2.01
N VAL A 37 -8.62 -10.56 -2.32
CA VAL A 37 -8.96 -9.43 -3.22
C VAL A 37 -9.37 -9.91 -4.62
N SER A 38 -8.72 -10.95 -5.15
CA SER A 38 -9.09 -11.53 -6.44
C SER A 38 -10.47 -12.23 -6.42
N LYS A 39 -11.07 -12.41 -5.24
CA LYS A 39 -12.42 -12.93 -5.02
C LYS A 39 -13.46 -11.84 -4.72
N GLY A 40 -13.10 -10.56 -4.86
CA GLY A 40 -14.01 -9.43 -4.63
C GLY A 40 -14.00 -8.89 -3.19
N GLU A 41 -12.98 -9.19 -2.40
CA GLU A 41 -12.77 -8.56 -1.09
C GLU A 41 -12.58 -7.04 -1.25
N SER A 42 -13.26 -6.26 -0.40
CA SER A 42 -13.23 -4.80 -0.51
C SER A 42 -11.93 -4.24 0.07
N LEU A 43 -11.53 -3.03 -0.37
CA LEU A 43 -10.39 -2.31 0.21
C LEU A 43 -10.53 -2.17 1.74
N LYS A 44 -11.76 -2.06 2.25
CA LYS A 44 -12.05 -1.98 3.69
C LYS A 44 -11.72 -3.29 4.40
N ASP A 45 -12.12 -4.43 3.85
CA ASP A 45 -11.88 -5.73 4.47
C ASP A 45 -10.38 -6.05 4.51
N THR A 46 -9.67 -5.72 3.41
CA THR A 46 -8.22 -5.80 3.38
C THR A 46 -7.59 -4.88 4.44
N ALA A 47 -8.05 -3.63 4.56
CA ALA A 47 -7.55 -2.69 5.55
C ALA A 47 -7.70 -3.21 7.00
N LEU A 48 -8.89 -3.70 7.35
CA LEU A 48 -9.17 -4.26 8.67
C LEU A 48 -8.34 -5.52 8.95
N THR A 49 -8.04 -6.32 7.92
CA THR A 49 -7.12 -7.46 8.04
C THR A 49 -5.70 -7.00 8.35
N LEU A 50 -5.21 -5.96 7.66
CA LEU A 50 -3.88 -5.40 7.92
C LEU A 50 -3.77 -4.78 9.31
N GLU A 51 -4.83 -4.11 9.77
CA GLU A 51 -4.93 -3.56 11.13
C GLU A 51 -4.86 -4.69 12.18
N ALA A 52 -5.64 -5.76 12.00
CA ALA A 52 -5.60 -6.93 12.88
C ALA A 52 -4.24 -7.64 12.91
N MET A 53 -3.44 -7.51 11.84
CA MET A 53 -2.08 -8.01 11.77
C MET A 53 -1.05 -7.08 12.43
N GLY A 54 -1.46 -5.90 12.93
CA GLY A 54 -0.59 -4.93 13.57
C GLY A 54 0.27 -4.14 12.59
N ALA A 55 -0.28 -3.76 11.43
CA ALA A 55 0.48 -2.98 10.45
C ALA A 55 0.69 -1.52 10.88
N ASP A 56 1.92 -1.18 11.30
CA ASP A 56 2.27 0.21 11.68
C ASP A 56 2.21 1.22 10.50
N ALA A 57 2.39 0.72 9.28
CA ALA A 57 2.32 1.51 8.06
C ALA A 57 1.96 0.65 6.85
N VAL A 58 1.24 1.25 5.90
CA VAL A 58 0.80 0.64 4.65
C VAL A 58 1.26 1.49 3.47
N VAL A 59 2.07 0.90 2.61
CA VAL A 59 2.43 1.45 1.30
C VAL A 59 1.44 0.89 0.29
N ILE A 60 0.58 1.73 -0.28
CA ILE A 60 -0.50 1.28 -1.16
C ILE A 60 -0.32 1.79 -2.58
N ARG A 61 -0.51 0.89 -3.55
CA ARG A 61 -0.70 1.22 -4.97
C ARG A 61 -2.01 0.62 -5.46
N HIS A 62 -2.88 1.44 -6.03
CA HIS A 62 -4.23 1.03 -6.39
C HIS A 62 -4.73 1.71 -7.68
N GLY A 63 -5.41 0.99 -8.57
CA GLY A 63 -5.85 1.56 -9.85
C GLY A 63 -6.96 2.62 -9.75
N ALA A 64 -7.78 2.57 -8.70
CA ALA A 64 -8.77 3.61 -8.41
C ALA A 64 -8.13 4.84 -7.75
N SER A 65 -8.31 6.00 -8.37
CA SER A 65 -7.91 7.31 -7.82
C SER A 65 -8.54 7.55 -6.45
N GLY A 66 -7.75 8.12 -5.53
CA GLY A 66 -8.16 8.44 -4.17
C GLY A 66 -8.25 7.24 -3.23
N ALA A 67 -7.93 6.01 -3.66
CA ALA A 67 -7.92 4.85 -2.77
C ALA A 67 -6.94 4.99 -1.58
N PRO A 68 -5.69 5.50 -1.75
CA PRO A 68 -4.80 5.75 -0.62
C PRO A 68 -5.36 6.80 0.35
N TYR A 69 -5.92 7.88 -0.19
CA TYR A 69 -6.55 8.93 0.62
C TYR A 69 -7.71 8.37 1.44
N ARG A 70 -8.60 7.60 0.80
CA ARG A 70 -9.71 6.93 1.48
C ARG A 70 -9.22 6.02 2.59
N LEU A 71 -8.20 5.20 2.33
CA LEU A 71 -7.61 4.33 3.36
C LEU A 71 -7.14 5.17 4.57
N ALA A 72 -6.40 6.24 4.31
CA ALA A 72 -5.85 7.13 5.33
C ALA A 72 -6.91 7.87 6.16
N THR A 73 -8.05 8.25 5.58
CA THR A 73 -9.06 9.08 6.27
C THR A 73 -10.27 8.31 6.77
N SER A 74 -10.35 7.01 6.49
CA SER A 74 -11.54 6.19 6.78
C SER A 74 -11.66 5.74 8.24
N GLY A 75 -10.56 5.78 9.00
CA GLY A 75 -10.47 5.18 10.33
C GLY A 75 -10.50 3.65 10.32
N TRP A 76 -10.16 3.00 9.19
CA TRP A 76 -10.08 1.54 9.11
C TRP A 76 -8.73 1.00 9.57
N ILE A 77 -7.69 1.83 9.53
CA ILE A 77 -6.34 1.52 10.03
C ILE A 77 -5.85 2.72 10.82
N ASP A 78 -5.07 2.47 11.86
CA ASP A 78 -4.38 3.52 12.63
C ASP A 78 -2.96 3.78 12.09
N GLY A 79 -2.41 2.82 11.34
CA GLY A 79 -1.09 2.91 10.72
C GLY A 79 -0.95 4.01 9.66
N ALA A 80 0.28 4.47 9.44
CA ALA A 80 0.57 5.49 8.43
C ALA A 80 0.34 4.97 7.00
N VAL A 81 -0.29 5.77 6.13
CA VAL A 81 -0.53 5.40 4.73
C VAL A 81 0.39 6.17 3.79
N VAL A 82 1.07 5.45 2.89
CA VAL A 82 1.95 6.03 1.87
C VAL A 82 1.39 5.71 0.48
N ASN A 83 1.12 6.75 -0.32
CA ASN A 83 0.69 6.61 -1.72
C ASN A 83 1.87 6.23 -2.63
N ALA A 84 1.86 5.00 -3.16
CA ALA A 84 2.82 4.49 -4.14
C ALA A 84 2.26 4.47 -5.59
N GLY A 85 1.16 5.19 -5.82
CA GLY A 85 0.45 5.36 -7.09
C GLY A 85 -1.05 5.12 -6.95
N ASP A 86 -1.90 6.06 -7.36
CA ASP A 86 -3.35 5.89 -7.43
C ASP A 86 -3.95 6.17 -8.82
N GLY A 87 -3.93 5.15 -9.68
CA GLY A 87 -4.40 5.26 -11.06
C GLY A 87 -3.64 6.33 -11.84
N THR A 88 -4.38 7.27 -12.44
CA THR A 88 -3.82 8.43 -13.19
C THR A 88 -3.74 9.71 -12.35
N HIS A 89 -3.95 9.61 -11.03
CA HIS A 89 -4.07 10.79 -10.17
C HIS A 89 -2.70 11.25 -9.67
N GLU A 90 -2.06 10.49 -8.78
CA GLU A 90 -0.77 10.91 -8.20
C GLU A 90 0.22 9.74 -8.06
N HIS A 91 1.52 10.07 -8.14
CA HIS A 91 2.62 9.19 -7.74
C HIS A 91 3.71 9.99 -7.02
N PRO A 92 3.45 10.46 -5.79
CA PRO A 92 4.25 11.51 -5.14
C PRO A 92 5.70 11.11 -4.89
N THR A 93 5.98 9.84 -4.58
CA THR A 93 7.35 9.37 -4.37
C THR A 93 8.18 9.31 -5.66
N GLN A 94 7.55 9.19 -6.83
CA GLN A 94 8.23 9.29 -8.11
C GLN A 94 8.53 10.76 -8.43
N ALA A 95 7.57 11.65 -8.18
CA ALA A 95 7.78 13.09 -8.32
C ALA A 95 8.92 13.62 -7.44
N LEU A 96 9.06 13.11 -6.20
CA LEU A 96 10.17 13.46 -5.31
C LEU A 96 11.53 12.91 -5.76
N LEU A 97 11.55 11.79 -6.49
CA LEU A 97 12.78 11.22 -7.05
C LEU A 97 13.23 11.98 -8.31
N ASP A 98 12.28 12.46 -9.09
CA ASP A 98 12.53 13.13 -10.38
C ASP A 98 12.84 14.64 -10.24
N ALA A 99 12.65 15.22 -9.05
CA ALA A 99 12.94 16.62 -8.71
C ALA A 99 14.42 16.86 -8.37
#